data_AF-A0A7J7KKX5-F1
#
_entry.id   AF-A0A7J7KKX5-F1
#
_cell.length_a   1.000
_cell.length_b   1.000
_cell.length_c   1.000
_cell.angle_alpha   90.00
_cell.angle_beta   90.00
_cell.angle_gamma   90.00
#
_symmetry.space_group_name_H-M   'P 1'
#
loop_
_entity.id
_entity.type
_entity.pdbx_description
1 polymer ?
#
loop_
_entity_poly.entity_id
_entity_poly.type
_entity_poly.pdbx_seq_one_letter_code
_entity_poly.pdbx_strand_id
1 'polypeptide(L)'
;MSRFYLYNQTLPYDEDICHEFKGHRNIVLADVPPTCVKFGSRSPISKAINAFLNTGLGGVIYCGVTDDGVCKGLTFSPYQMDHMRVSIQDAMNNFQPSVPPHRWKLEFVPVVEENPSPQELKNLYLSR
;
A
#
# COMPACT_ATOMS: atom_id res chain seq x y z
N MET A 1 18.73 4.68 -10.42
CA MET A 1 18.80 3.73 -9.29
C MET A 1 17.39 3.23 -9.03
N SER A 2 17.19 1.92 -8.95
CA SER A 2 15.87 1.33 -8.67
C SER A 2 15.57 1.45 -7.17
N ARG A 3 14.39 1.99 -6.82
CA ARG A 3 13.93 2.10 -5.42
C ARG A 3 13.52 0.71 -4.91
N PHE A 4 13.94 0.33 -3.71
CA PHE A 4 13.55 -0.90 -3.00
C PHE A 4 13.48 -0.66 -1.49
N TYR A 5 12.86 -1.58 -0.75
CA TYR A 5 12.88 -1.61 0.72
C TYR A 5 13.42 -2.96 1.22
N LEU A 6 13.97 -2.98 2.43
CA LEU A 6 14.45 -4.22 3.06
C LEU A 6 13.36 -4.85 3.93
N TYR A 7 13.16 -6.16 3.78
CA TYR A 7 12.27 -6.93 4.62
C TYR A 7 12.74 -6.87 6.07
N ASN A 8 11.79 -6.72 7.00
CA ASN A 8 11.99 -6.63 8.44
C ASN A 8 12.81 -5.41 8.90
N GLN A 9 13.06 -4.44 8.02
CA GLN A 9 13.67 -3.16 8.38
C GLN A 9 12.61 -2.10 8.66
N THR A 10 12.86 -1.23 9.64
CA THR A 10 12.05 -0.03 9.88
C THR A 10 12.25 0.97 8.74
N LEU A 11 11.16 1.55 8.24
CA LEU A 11 11.24 2.64 7.28
C LEU A 11 11.92 3.87 7.90
N PRO A 12 12.56 4.73 7.08
CA PRO A 12 13.17 5.96 7.58
C PRO A 12 12.14 7.07 7.85
N TYR A 13 10.85 6.73 7.89
CA TYR A 13 9.72 7.64 8.10
C TYR A 13 8.88 7.10 9.25
N ASP A 14 8.26 8.00 9.99
CA ASP A 14 7.23 7.67 10.99
C ASP A 14 5.84 7.95 10.40
N GLU A 15 4.78 7.42 11.01
CA GLU A 15 3.42 7.85 10.69
C GLU A 15 3.24 9.32 11.12
N ASP A 16 2.72 10.13 10.20
CA ASP A 16 2.47 11.55 10.43
C ASP A 16 1.31 12.05 9.55
N ILE A 17 1.16 13.37 9.43
CA ILE A 17 0.08 13.99 8.65
C ILE A 17 0.15 13.72 7.12
N CYS A 18 1.28 13.21 6.63
CA CYS A 18 1.57 12.93 5.23
C CYS A 18 2.03 11.47 4.98
N HIS A 19 2.30 10.67 6.01
CA HIS A 19 2.73 9.28 5.91
C HIS A 19 1.79 8.38 6.72
N GLU A 20 1.20 7.39 6.05
CA GLU A 20 0.30 6.41 6.68
C GLU A 20 0.81 4.99 6.40
N PHE A 21 0.81 4.12 7.42
CA PHE A 21 1.18 2.72 7.29
C PHE A 21 -0.05 1.81 7.30
N LYS A 22 -0.02 0.78 6.45
CA LYS A 22 -1.05 -0.26 6.38
C LYS A 22 -0.42 -1.62 6.22
N GLY A 23 -0.69 -2.52 7.15
CA GLY A 23 -0.26 -3.93 7.04
C GLY A 23 -1.04 -4.76 6.00
N HIS A 24 -1.93 -4.14 5.22
CA HIS A 24 -2.85 -4.84 4.32
C HIS A 24 -3.08 -4.08 3.02
N ARG A 25 -3.87 -4.70 2.11
CA ARG A 25 -4.23 -4.16 0.80
C ARG A 25 -5.73 -3.94 0.58
N ASN A 26 -6.52 -3.87 1.65
CA ASN A 26 -7.96 -3.64 1.57
C ASN A 26 -8.24 -2.17 1.20
N ILE A 27 -8.72 -1.92 -0.02
CA ILE A 27 -8.84 -0.56 -0.57
C ILE A 27 -10.10 0.11 -0.05
N VAL A 28 -11.24 -0.56 -0.18
CA VAL A 28 -12.55 -0.05 0.24
C VAL A 28 -13.08 -0.84 1.43
N LEU A 29 -14.10 -0.31 2.11
CA LEU A 29 -14.69 -0.98 3.28
C LEU A 29 -15.19 -2.39 2.96
N ALA A 30 -15.71 -2.61 1.75
CA ALA A 30 -16.18 -3.92 1.30
C ALA A 30 -15.06 -4.96 1.21
N ASP A 31 -13.80 -4.53 1.08
CA ASP A 31 -12.64 -5.43 1.06
C ASP A 31 -12.20 -5.84 2.48
N VAL A 32 -12.65 -5.11 3.51
CA VAL A 32 -12.22 -5.34 4.90
C VAL A 32 -13.05 -6.47 5.51
N PRO A 33 -12.43 -7.51 6.08
CA PRO A 33 -13.16 -8.58 6.75
C PRO A 33 -14.09 -8.04 7.85
N PRO A 34 -15.35 -8.52 7.97
CA PRO A 34 -16.30 -8.00 8.95
C PRO A 34 -15.80 -8.06 10.40
N THR A 35 -14.98 -9.07 10.72
CA THR A 35 -14.33 -9.19 12.03
C THR A 35 -13.38 -8.03 12.30
N CYS A 36 -12.57 -7.63 11.32
CA CYS A 36 -11.66 -6.50 11.47
C CYS A 36 -12.41 -5.17 11.63
N VAL A 37 -13.55 -5.00 10.96
CA VAL A 37 -14.42 -3.85 11.14
C VAL A 37 -15.01 -3.83 12.56
N LYS A 38 -15.54 -4.97 13.04
CA LYS A 38 -16.17 -5.10 14.35
C LYS A 38 -15.19 -4.78 15.51
N PHE A 39 -13.94 -5.22 15.39
CA PHE A 39 -12.91 -4.98 16.41
C PHE A 39 -12.09 -3.70 16.15
N GLY A 40 -12.38 -2.95 15.08
CA GLY A 40 -11.66 -1.73 14.73
C GLY A 40 -10.18 -1.95 14.39
N SER A 41 -9.78 -3.17 14.05
CA SER A 41 -8.36 -3.52 13.85
C SER A 41 -7.83 -3.18 12.46
N ARG A 42 -8.71 -2.89 11.49
CA ARG A 42 -8.32 -2.45 10.13
C ARG A 42 -9.28 -1.40 9.60
N SER A 43 -8.71 -0.37 8.99
CA SER A 43 -9.44 0.64 8.25
C SER A 43 -9.10 0.56 6.76
N PRO A 44 -10.06 0.79 5.85
CA PRO A 44 -9.79 0.74 4.42
C PRO A 44 -8.82 1.84 4.00
N ILE A 45 -7.96 1.57 3.02
CA ILE A 45 -6.98 2.53 2.50
C ILE A 45 -7.68 3.80 1.96
N SER A 46 -8.88 3.68 1.40
CA SER A 46 -9.68 4.82 0.93
C SER A 46 -9.98 5.85 2.03
N LYS A 47 -10.01 5.44 3.30
CA LYS A 47 -10.18 6.37 4.44
C LYS A 47 -8.97 7.29 4.57
N ALA A 48 -7.76 6.75 4.51
CA ALA A 48 -6.52 7.53 4.58
C ALA A 48 -6.36 8.41 3.33
N ILE A 49 -6.70 7.89 2.14
CA ILE A 49 -6.73 8.68 0.91
C ILE A 49 -7.66 9.90 1.08
N ASN A 50 -8.89 9.70 1.55
CA ASN A 50 -9.84 10.78 1.77
C ASN A 50 -9.31 11.81 2.80
N ALA A 51 -8.66 11.35 3.87
CA ALA A 51 -8.02 12.25 4.83
C ALA A 51 -6.96 13.15 4.16
N PHE A 52 -6.01 12.56 3.42
CA PHE A 52 -4.96 13.32 2.72
C PHE A 52 -5.50 14.28 1.65
N LEU A 53 -6.57 13.91 0.96
CA LEU A 53 -7.21 14.81 -0.01
C LEU A 53 -7.84 16.02 0.68
N ASN A 54 -8.47 15.81 1.84
CA ASN A 54 -9.16 16.89 2.57
C ASN A 54 -8.21 17.81 3.36
N THR A 55 -7.01 17.35 3.72
CA THR A 55 -5.98 18.25 4.29
C THR A 55 -5.38 19.17 3.24
N GLY A 56 -5.43 18.80 1.96
CA GLY A 56 -4.81 19.53 0.86
C GLY A 56 -3.28 19.41 0.79
N LEU A 57 -2.65 18.72 1.76
CA LEU A 57 -1.21 18.45 1.79
C LEU A 57 -0.83 17.25 0.94
N GLY A 58 -1.78 16.33 0.70
CA GLY A 58 -1.51 15.03 0.12
C GLY A 58 -0.80 14.11 1.12
N GLY A 59 -0.20 13.04 0.61
CA GLY A 59 0.51 12.08 1.43
C GLY A 59 0.87 10.80 0.69
N VAL A 60 1.55 9.90 1.40
CA VAL A 60 1.99 8.59 0.93
C VAL A 60 1.45 7.52 1.87
N ILE A 61 0.83 6.49 1.30
CA ILE A 61 0.35 5.33 2.05
C ILE A 61 1.27 4.15 1.73
N TYR A 62 1.91 3.58 2.74
CA TYR A 62 2.77 2.42 2.60
C TYR A 62 2.01 1.16 2.97
N CYS A 63 1.74 0.32 1.97
CA CYS A 63 1.08 -0.97 2.17
C CYS A 63 2.12 -2.08 2.39
N GLY A 64 1.87 -2.98 3.33
CA GLY A 64 2.83 -3.99 3.78
C GLY A 64 3.78 -3.51 4.87
N VAL A 65 3.37 -2.51 5.65
CA VAL A 65 4.14 -1.93 6.75
C VAL A 65 3.33 -2.07 8.03
N THR A 66 3.96 -2.51 9.12
CA THR A 66 3.31 -2.59 10.43
C THR A 66 3.10 -1.19 11.02
N ASP A 67 2.23 -1.08 12.02
CA ASP A 67 2.01 0.19 12.72
C ASP A 67 3.32 0.72 13.36
N ASP A 68 4.23 -0.18 13.78
CA ASP A 68 5.57 0.19 14.28
C ASP A 68 6.59 0.56 13.17
N GLY A 69 6.13 0.78 11.92
CA GLY A 69 6.99 1.19 10.80
C GLY A 69 7.88 0.10 10.19
N VAL A 70 7.68 -1.19 10.55
CA VAL A 70 8.48 -2.30 10.04
C VAL A 70 7.96 -2.77 8.69
N CYS A 71 8.83 -2.80 7.67
CA CYS A 71 8.49 -3.30 6.35
C CYS A 71 8.36 -4.83 6.36
N LYS A 72 7.17 -5.33 6.05
CA LYS A 72 6.89 -6.77 5.87
C LYS A 72 6.58 -7.13 4.41
N GLY A 73 6.29 -6.12 3.58
CA GLY A 73 5.88 -6.30 2.21
C GLY A 73 4.50 -6.95 2.08
N LEU A 74 4.09 -7.17 0.84
CA LEU A 74 2.86 -7.86 0.48
C LEU A 74 3.14 -8.74 -0.74
N THR A 75 2.66 -9.97 -0.72
CA THR A 75 2.78 -10.87 -1.86
C THR A 75 1.71 -10.57 -2.89
N PHE A 76 2.13 -10.34 -4.12
CA PHE A 76 1.25 -10.14 -5.27
C PHE A 76 1.61 -11.13 -6.39
N SER A 77 0.59 -11.74 -6.99
CA SER A 77 0.69 -12.24 -8.36
C SER A 77 0.50 -11.07 -9.35
N PRO A 78 0.95 -11.19 -10.62
CA PRO A 78 0.70 -10.16 -11.63
C PRO A 78 -0.78 -9.75 -11.73
N TYR A 79 -1.70 -10.72 -11.70
CA TYR A 79 -3.13 -10.47 -11.68
C TYR A 79 -3.61 -9.68 -10.46
N GLN A 80 -3.02 -9.92 -9.29
CA GLN A 80 -3.36 -9.16 -8.08
C GLN A 80 -2.84 -7.71 -8.15
N MET A 81 -1.71 -7.47 -8.83
CA MET A 81 -1.22 -6.10 -9.07
C MET A 81 -2.20 -5.34 -9.97
N ASP A 82 -2.69 -5.98 -11.04
CA ASP A 82 -3.68 -5.37 -11.95
C ASP A 82 -5.00 -5.11 -11.24
N HIS A 83 -5.49 -6.08 -10.46
CA HIS A 83 -6.68 -5.88 -9.63
C HIS A 83 -6.50 -4.69 -8.68
N MET A 84 -5.34 -4.57 -8.02
CA MET A 84 -5.07 -3.44 -7.13
C MET A 84 -5.09 -2.09 -7.87
N ARG A 85 -4.54 -2.02 -9.10
CA ARG A 85 -4.60 -0.81 -9.93
C ARG A 85 -6.05 -0.41 -10.21
N VAL A 86 -6.88 -1.37 -10.62
CA VAL A 86 -8.30 -1.14 -10.90
C VAL A 86 -9.04 -0.71 -9.63
N SER A 87 -8.84 -1.41 -8.50
CA SER A 87 -9.51 -1.05 -7.23
C SER A 87 -9.17 0.35 -6.74
N ILE A 88 -7.92 0.80 -6.88
CA ILE A 88 -7.53 2.18 -6.55
C ILE A 88 -8.18 3.16 -7.53
N GLN A 89 -8.14 2.88 -8.83
CA GLN A 89 -8.77 3.73 -9.84
C GLN A 89 -10.28 3.90 -9.57
N ASP A 90 -10.97 2.82 -9.24
CA ASP A 90 -12.39 2.83 -8.89
C ASP A 90 -12.65 3.63 -7.60
N ALA A 91 -11.82 3.43 -6.57
CA ALA A 91 -11.92 4.23 -5.34
C ALA A 91 -11.76 5.74 -5.61
N MET A 92 -10.81 6.12 -6.46
CA MET A 92 -10.59 7.53 -6.85
C MET A 92 -11.76 8.11 -7.65
N ASN A 93 -12.36 7.31 -8.52
CA ASN A 93 -13.54 7.69 -9.31
C ASN A 93 -14.80 7.84 -8.45
N ASN A 94 -14.90 7.05 -7.38
CA ASN A 94 -16.05 7.03 -6.49
C ASN A 94 -16.02 8.11 -5.40
N PHE A 95 -14.92 8.84 -5.22
CA PHE A 95 -14.94 10.05 -4.40
C PHE A 95 -15.82 11.13 -5.03
N GLN A 96 -16.36 12.02 -4.19
CA GLN A 96 -17.18 13.14 -4.64
C GLN A 96 -16.57 14.46 -4.10
N PRO A 97 -15.93 15.28 -4.96
CA PRO A 97 -15.71 15.07 -6.40
C PRO A 97 -14.71 13.94 -6.69
N SER A 98 -14.79 13.37 -7.89
CA SER A 98 -13.85 12.33 -8.33
C SER A 98 -12.43 12.90 -8.45
N VAL A 99 -11.43 12.06 -8.15
CA VAL A 99 -10.02 12.48 -8.10
C VAL A 99 -9.35 12.19 -9.46
N PRO A 100 -8.86 13.21 -10.18
CA PRO A 100 -8.22 13.01 -11.47
C PRO A 100 -6.94 12.15 -11.39
N PRO A 101 -6.65 11.30 -12.40
CA PRO A 101 -5.47 10.42 -12.41
C PRO A 101 -4.13 11.12 -12.23
N HIS A 102 -3.99 12.39 -12.65
CA HIS A 102 -2.75 13.15 -12.51
C HIS A 102 -2.47 13.59 -11.06
N ARG A 103 -3.42 13.41 -10.13
CA ARG A 103 -3.28 13.80 -8.71
C ARG A 103 -2.81 12.68 -7.80
N TRP A 104 -2.65 11.47 -8.32
CA TRP A 104 -2.21 10.32 -7.53
C TRP A 104 -1.30 9.41 -8.34
N LYS A 105 -0.55 8.56 -7.64
CA LYS A 105 0.35 7.58 -8.24
C LYS A 105 0.33 6.32 -7.40
N LEU A 106 0.28 5.17 -8.06
CA LEU A 106 0.48 3.85 -7.43
C LEU A 106 1.80 3.28 -7.90
N GLU A 107 2.66 2.89 -6.96
CA GLU A 107 3.97 2.29 -7.24
C GLU A 107 4.12 0.96 -6.50
N PHE A 108 4.44 -0.09 -7.24
CA PHE A 108 4.85 -1.37 -6.66
C PHE A 108 6.37 -1.34 -6.50
N VAL A 109 6.84 -1.24 -5.26
CA VAL A 109 8.26 -1.19 -4.92
C VAL A 109 8.69 -2.55 -4.40
N PRO A 110 9.76 -3.16 -4.94
CA PRO A 110 10.23 -4.45 -4.47
C PRO A 110 10.70 -4.36 -3.01
N VAL A 111 10.33 -5.37 -2.22
CA VAL A 111 10.86 -5.63 -0.89
C VAL A 111 11.83 -6.80 -1.01
N VAL A 112 13.07 -6.60 -0.58
CA VAL A 112 14.15 -7.59 -0.71
C VAL A 112 14.67 -7.96 0.68
N GLU A 113 15.17 -9.17 0.83
CA GLU A 113 15.87 -9.57 2.05
C GLU A 113 17.36 -9.17 1.96
N GLU A 114 17.97 -8.75 3.07
CA GLU A 114 19.42 -8.43 3.10
C GLU A 114 20.30 -9.65 2.80
N ASN A 115 19.81 -10.86 3.11
CA ASN A 115 20.48 -12.12 2.86
C ASN A 115 19.48 -13.14 2.31
N PRO A 116 19.10 -13.05 1.01
CA PRO A 116 18.14 -13.99 0.46
C PRO A 116 18.69 -15.42 0.64
N SER A 117 17.90 -16.29 1.26
CA SER A 117 18.25 -17.70 1.29
C SER A 117 18.42 -18.18 -0.17
N PRO A 118 19.41 -19.02 -0.50
CA PRO A 118 19.64 -19.47 -1.88
C PRO A 118 18.42 -20.10 -2.55
N GLN A 119 17.40 -20.51 -1.78
CA GLN A 119 16.16 -21.06 -2.28
C GLN A 119 15.14 -20.02 -2.79
N GLU A 120 15.24 -18.74 -2.43
CA GLU A 120 14.24 -17.70 -2.77
C GLU A 120 14.51 -16.93 -4.06
N LEU A 121 15.71 -17.07 -4.64
CA LEU A 121 16.06 -16.50 -5.95
C LEU A 121 15.34 -17.14 -7.15
N LYS A 122 14.28 -17.93 -6.94
CA LYS A 122 13.58 -18.66 -8.01
C LYS A 122 12.55 -17.83 -8.79
N ASN A 123 12.16 -16.66 -8.31
CA ASN A 123 11.09 -15.87 -8.95
C ASN A 123 11.53 -14.43 -9.27
N LEU A 124 12.65 -14.26 -9.98
CA LEU A 124 13.01 -12.96 -10.54
C LEU A 124 12.22 -12.73 -11.84
N TYR A 125 11.03 -12.13 -11.74
CA TYR A 125 10.31 -11.61 -12.91
C TYR A 125 10.73 -10.16 -13.17
N LEU A 126 11.52 -9.95 -14.21
CA LEU A 126 11.75 -8.63 -14.81
C LEU A 126 10.73 -8.44 -15.94
N SER A 127 9.74 -7.56 -15.78
CA SER A 127 9.00 -7.02 -16.94
C SER A 127 9.55 -5.65 -17.30
N ARG A 128 9.94 -5.49 -18.57
CA ARG A 128 10.41 -4.23 -19.17
C ARG A 128 9.33 -3.16 -19.19
#